data_AF-A0A955LVI2-F1
#
_entry.id   AF-A0A955LVI2-F1
#
_cell.length_a   1.000
_cell.length_b   1.000
_cell.length_c   1.000
_cell.angle_alpha   90.00
_cell.angle_beta   90.00
_cell.angle_gamma   90.00
#
_symmetry.space_group_name_H-M   'P 1'
#
loop_
_entity.id
_entity.type
_entity.pdbx_description
1 polymer ?
#
loop_
_entity_poly.entity_id
_entity_poly.type
_entity_poly.pdbx_seq_one_letter_code
_entity_poly.pdbx_strand_id
1 'polypeptide(L)'
;DRWTDIHSKLIFWEVLFNKLSDSQIAEIKSDPGLKSKNHYIDSVRKYAPHTLSEPEEKILSATSSVSGSAFARLFDETVNGIQFSFTDGGKETLKTESEILALLHSPSQDVRKRASVSLAEGLNQNAKLITYIYNMVLADHRMRSKLRGFTHPSQSRNMANETDLPTLTNLIDSCVQFYPEVEKYYRLKTKLLGLNQMNDYDRYAPLSDTDEKIPFEECRRMVVDSYTDFDPEFGRIAGRFFEERWIDAEMRPGKRGGGFCCSVTPDHHPFILVNYSGSLRDVLTVAHEVGHGIHQFLSAKAGILECDAPLTMAETASVFGEMLTFDRLLKRVKNPEDRLALRCGQIDDQIATIFRQIAMTRFELKCHESGMEKGELAEEDFNRCWVEVNRELYGESILLSDSYRHGWKYIPHFIHTPFYCYAYSFAQLFVLALFSKYKNNTP
;
A
#
# COMPACT_ATOMS: atom_id res chain seq x y z
N ASP A 1 -16.91 -4.18 21.78
CA ASP A 1 -16.70 -3.52 20.48
C ASP A 1 -17.87 -3.90 19.59
N ARG A 2 -18.72 -2.95 19.19
CA ARG A 2 -20.06 -3.25 18.60
C ARG A 2 -19.95 -4.00 17.26
N TRP A 3 -18.87 -3.77 16.51
CA TRP A 3 -18.60 -4.47 15.26
C TRP A 3 -18.34 -5.96 15.49
N THR A 4 -17.50 -6.30 16.47
CA THR A 4 -17.18 -7.69 16.82
C THR A 4 -18.43 -8.45 17.23
N ASP A 5 -19.31 -7.83 18.02
CA ASP A 5 -20.58 -8.46 18.44
C ASP A 5 -21.51 -8.75 17.25
N ILE A 6 -21.56 -7.86 16.25
CA ILE A 6 -22.33 -8.07 15.02
C ILE A 6 -21.70 -9.18 14.19
N HIS A 7 -20.38 -9.14 13.99
CA HIS A 7 -19.65 -10.15 13.23
C HIS A 7 -19.86 -11.55 13.85
N SER A 8 -19.71 -11.70 15.17
CA SER A 8 -19.93 -12.97 15.85
C SER A 8 -21.36 -13.51 15.69
N LYS A 9 -22.36 -12.64 15.58
CA LYS A 9 -23.76 -13.04 15.29
C LYS A 9 -23.96 -13.47 13.84
N LEU A 10 -23.09 -13.08 12.92
CA LEU A 10 -23.17 -13.37 11.49
C LEU A 10 -22.23 -14.51 11.05
N ILE A 11 -21.26 -14.94 11.87
CA ILE A 11 -20.33 -16.05 11.55
C ILE A 11 -21.05 -17.31 11.05
N PHE A 12 -22.22 -17.63 11.61
CA PHE A 12 -22.96 -18.82 11.22
C PHE A 12 -23.32 -18.83 9.73
N TRP A 13 -23.51 -17.65 9.11
CA TRP A 13 -23.96 -17.52 7.74
C TRP A 13 -22.98 -18.20 6.76
N GLU A 14 -21.71 -17.80 6.77
CA GLU A 14 -20.70 -18.35 5.88
C GLU A 14 -20.42 -19.83 6.19
N VAL A 15 -20.44 -20.22 7.46
CA VAL A 15 -20.23 -21.62 7.88
C VAL A 15 -21.37 -22.51 7.39
N LEU A 16 -22.63 -22.09 7.53
CA LEU A 16 -23.77 -22.85 7.01
C LEU A 16 -23.77 -22.87 5.48
N PHE A 17 -23.50 -21.73 4.86
CA PHE A 17 -23.45 -21.61 3.40
C PHE A 17 -22.38 -22.54 2.81
N ASN A 18 -21.22 -22.64 3.46
CA ASN A 18 -20.14 -23.52 3.04
C ASN A 18 -20.41 -25.02 3.25
N LYS A 19 -21.46 -25.39 3.98
CA LYS A 19 -21.93 -26.78 4.13
C LYS A 19 -22.96 -27.21 3.09
N LEU A 20 -23.51 -26.27 2.31
CA LEU A 20 -24.46 -26.60 1.25
C LEU A 20 -23.80 -27.47 0.17
N SER A 21 -24.57 -28.40 -0.40
CA SER A 21 -24.12 -29.20 -1.54
C SER A 21 -24.05 -28.35 -2.80
N ASP A 22 -23.25 -28.79 -3.77
CA ASP A 22 -23.13 -28.08 -5.06
C ASP A 22 -24.47 -28.00 -5.79
N SER A 23 -25.38 -28.98 -5.60
CA SER A 23 -26.74 -28.93 -6.13
C SER A 23 -27.59 -27.82 -5.51
N GLN A 24 -27.49 -27.62 -4.19
CA GLN A 24 -28.18 -26.54 -3.49
C GLN A 24 -27.64 -25.17 -3.92
N ILE A 25 -26.32 -25.04 -4.08
CA ILE A 25 -25.70 -23.81 -4.59
C ILE A 25 -26.14 -23.53 -6.03
N ALA A 26 -26.18 -24.55 -6.89
CA ALA A 26 -26.66 -24.40 -8.26
C ALA A 26 -28.13 -23.94 -8.32
N GLU A 27 -28.98 -24.48 -7.43
CA GLU A 27 -30.37 -24.04 -7.29
C GLU A 27 -30.45 -22.56 -6.87
N ILE A 28 -29.68 -22.15 -5.85
CA ILE A 28 -29.62 -20.73 -5.40
C ILE A 28 -29.16 -19.81 -6.54
N LYS A 29 -28.11 -20.19 -7.28
CA LYS A 29 -27.59 -19.40 -8.42
C LYS A 29 -28.55 -19.36 -9.62
N SER A 30 -29.50 -20.28 -9.69
CA SER A 30 -30.52 -20.30 -10.75
C SER A 30 -31.65 -19.30 -10.51
N ASP A 31 -31.80 -18.78 -9.28
CA ASP A 31 -32.77 -17.73 -8.96
C ASP A 31 -32.41 -16.43 -9.72
N PRO A 32 -33.30 -15.94 -10.61
CA PRO A 32 -33.05 -14.70 -11.35
C PRO A 32 -32.81 -13.49 -10.45
N GLY A 33 -33.40 -13.45 -9.24
CA GLY A 33 -33.24 -12.39 -8.25
C GLY A 33 -31.85 -12.36 -7.60
N LEU A 34 -31.10 -13.47 -7.67
CA LEU A 34 -29.76 -13.59 -7.07
C LEU A 34 -28.64 -13.56 -8.11
N LYS A 35 -28.94 -13.40 -9.40
CA LYS A 35 -27.94 -13.41 -10.47
C LYS A 35 -26.81 -12.39 -10.25
N SER A 36 -27.12 -11.21 -9.71
CA SER A 36 -26.14 -10.17 -9.38
C SER A 36 -25.25 -10.49 -8.17
N LYS A 37 -25.52 -11.60 -7.46
CA LYS A 37 -24.80 -12.07 -6.27
C LYS A 37 -23.99 -13.34 -6.52
N ASN A 38 -23.93 -13.79 -7.77
CA ASN A 38 -23.17 -14.99 -8.15
C ASN A 38 -21.68 -14.85 -7.82
N HIS A 39 -21.12 -13.64 -7.98
CA HIS A 39 -19.74 -13.38 -7.62
C HIS A 39 -19.52 -13.57 -6.12
N TYR A 40 -20.31 -12.92 -5.25
CA TYR A 40 -20.27 -13.13 -3.81
C TYR A 40 -20.44 -14.61 -3.43
N ILE A 41 -21.42 -15.31 -4.01
CA ILE A 41 -21.66 -16.73 -3.76
C ILE A 41 -20.42 -17.56 -4.10
N ASP A 42 -19.83 -17.35 -5.27
CA ASP A 42 -18.63 -18.07 -5.71
C ASP A 42 -17.44 -17.74 -4.81
N SER A 43 -17.28 -16.48 -4.42
CA SER A 43 -16.20 -16.04 -3.54
C SER A 43 -16.31 -16.63 -2.13
N VAL A 44 -17.51 -16.75 -1.54
CA VAL A 44 -17.70 -17.49 -0.27
C VAL A 44 -17.39 -18.98 -0.45
N ARG A 45 -17.87 -19.60 -1.54
CA ARG A 45 -17.67 -21.05 -1.81
C ARG A 45 -16.22 -21.43 -2.03
N LYS A 46 -15.38 -20.54 -2.55
CA LYS A 46 -13.92 -20.76 -2.66
C LYS A 46 -13.30 -21.12 -1.29
N TYR A 47 -13.86 -20.61 -0.19
CA TYR A 47 -13.36 -20.89 1.17
C TYR A 47 -13.95 -22.14 1.82
N ALA A 48 -14.87 -22.86 1.18
CA ALA A 48 -15.48 -24.05 1.77
C ALA A 48 -14.45 -25.11 2.25
N PRO A 49 -13.36 -25.41 1.51
CA PRO A 49 -12.32 -26.35 1.98
C PRO A 49 -11.50 -25.84 3.18
N HIS A 50 -11.58 -24.54 3.46
CA HIS A 50 -10.77 -23.82 4.45
C HIS A 50 -11.60 -23.27 5.62
N THR A 51 -12.91 -23.53 5.61
CA THR A 51 -13.86 -23.13 6.65
C THR A 51 -13.90 -24.21 7.72
N LEU A 52 -13.73 -23.81 8.99
CA LEU A 52 -13.75 -24.74 10.11
C LEU A 52 -15.19 -25.01 10.57
N SER A 53 -15.37 -25.86 11.58
CA SER A 53 -16.67 -26.01 12.22
C SER A 53 -17.08 -24.72 12.94
N GLU A 54 -18.39 -24.49 13.11
CA GLU A 54 -18.90 -23.29 13.78
C GLU A 54 -18.31 -23.08 15.19
N PRO A 55 -18.15 -24.11 16.05
CA PRO A 55 -17.45 -23.93 17.33
C PRO A 55 -15.99 -23.50 17.18
N GLU A 56 -15.25 -24.06 16.21
CA GLU A 56 -13.85 -23.69 15.95
C GLU A 56 -13.74 -22.25 15.44
N GLU A 57 -14.61 -21.82 14.53
CA GLU A 57 -14.67 -20.44 14.05
C GLU A 57 -15.00 -19.45 15.18
N LYS A 58 -15.95 -19.81 16.06
CA LYS A 58 -16.25 -19.00 17.26
C LYS A 58 -15.06 -18.89 18.20
N ILE A 59 -14.30 -19.97 18.40
CA ILE A 59 -13.08 -19.95 19.22
C ILE A 59 -12.03 -19.04 18.58
N LEU A 60 -11.76 -19.19 17.27
CA LEU A 60 -10.79 -18.34 16.57
C LEU A 60 -11.19 -16.86 16.55
N SER A 61 -12.49 -16.57 16.46
CA SER A 61 -13.04 -15.21 16.53
C SER A 61 -12.88 -14.62 17.95
N ALA A 62 -13.28 -15.37 18.98
CA ALA A 62 -13.21 -14.95 20.38
C ALA A 62 -11.78 -14.73 20.88
N THR A 63 -10.82 -15.46 20.31
CA THR A 63 -9.39 -15.35 20.65
C THR A 63 -8.62 -14.39 19.75
N SER A 64 -9.25 -13.84 18.70
CA SER A 64 -8.57 -13.00 17.71
C SER A 64 -7.93 -11.76 18.34
N SER A 65 -8.61 -11.13 19.30
CA SER A 65 -8.16 -9.92 20.01
C SER A 65 -6.96 -10.13 20.94
N VAL A 66 -6.57 -11.39 21.18
CA VAL A 66 -5.41 -11.77 22.01
C VAL A 66 -4.36 -12.59 21.24
N SER A 67 -4.52 -12.77 19.92
CA SER A 67 -3.55 -13.41 19.04
C SER A 67 -2.70 -12.36 18.29
N GLY A 68 -2.37 -12.56 17.01
CA GLY A 68 -1.64 -11.61 16.18
C GLY A 68 -2.16 -10.17 16.22
N SER A 69 -3.47 -9.94 16.42
CA SER A 69 -4.01 -8.57 16.53
C SER A 69 -3.55 -7.83 17.80
N ALA A 70 -3.35 -8.54 18.92
CA ALA A 70 -2.79 -7.95 20.13
C ALA A 70 -1.33 -7.52 19.91
N PHE A 71 -0.56 -8.33 19.19
CA PHE A 71 0.81 -8.01 18.79
C PHE A 71 0.86 -6.89 17.75
N ALA A 72 -0.12 -6.81 16.85
CA ALA A 72 -0.25 -5.69 15.92
C ALA A 72 -0.52 -4.37 16.63
N ARG A 73 -1.43 -4.37 17.61
CA ARG A 73 -1.63 -3.20 18.47
C ARG A 73 -0.37 -2.85 19.27
N LEU A 74 0.32 -3.85 19.83
CA LEU A 74 1.57 -3.63 20.57
C LEU A 74 2.67 -3.05 19.68
N PHE A 75 2.74 -3.48 18.41
CA PHE A 75 3.62 -2.90 17.40
C PHE A 75 3.31 -1.42 17.21
N ASP A 76 2.04 -1.07 16.97
CA ASP A 76 1.63 0.32 16.75
C ASP A 76 1.96 1.19 17.97
N GLU A 77 1.63 0.75 19.18
CA GLU A 77 1.92 1.49 20.41
C GLU A 77 3.44 1.65 20.62
N THR A 78 4.22 0.61 20.33
CA THR A 78 5.69 0.63 20.47
C THR A 78 6.32 1.58 19.45
N VAL A 79 6.03 1.40 18.16
CA VAL A 79 6.66 2.16 17.06
C VAL A 79 6.25 3.64 17.11
N ASN A 80 4.98 3.95 17.36
CA ASN A 80 4.53 5.34 17.51
C ASN A 80 5.10 6.00 18.77
N GLY A 81 5.48 5.22 19.79
CA GLY A 81 6.12 5.70 21.00
C GLY A 81 7.61 6.03 20.85
N ILE A 82 8.27 5.59 19.77
CA ILE A 82 9.70 5.84 19.56
C ILE A 82 9.93 7.33 19.29
N GLN A 83 10.90 7.90 20.00
CA GLN A 83 11.38 9.26 19.78
C GLN A 83 12.78 9.21 19.17
N PHE A 84 12.97 9.92 18.06
CA PHE A 84 14.21 9.92 17.29
C PHE A 84 14.99 11.20 17.59
N SER A 85 16.18 11.07 18.19
CA SER A 85 17.02 12.25 18.47
C SER A 85 17.62 12.80 17.17
N PHE A 86 17.41 14.08 16.91
CA PHE A 86 17.95 14.78 15.76
C PHE A 86 18.48 16.16 16.15
N THR A 87 19.77 16.38 15.89
CA THR A 87 20.44 17.66 16.13
C THR A 87 20.46 18.48 14.85
N ASP A 88 19.91 19.70 14.89
CA ASP A 88 19.98 20.65 13.78
C ASP A 88 20.39 22.03 14.29
N GLY A 89 21.33 22.69 13.59
CA GLY A 89 21.87 23.98 14.03
C GLY A 89 22.44 23.99 15.47
N GLY A 90 22.93 22.86 15.98
CA GLY A 90 23.43 22.70 17.34
C GLY A 90 22.37 22.48 18.42
N LYS A 91 21.08 22.37 18.03
CA LYS A 91 19.98 22.07 18.95
C LYS A 91 19.50 20.63 18.76
N GLU A 92 19.56 19.83 19.81
CA GLU A 92 18.96 18.50 19.84
C GLU A 92 17.43 18.60 20.00
N THR A 93 16.70 17.86 19.17
CA THR A 93 15.24 17.76 19.24
C THR A 93 14.82 16.30 19.10
N LEU A 94 13.74 15.93 19.78
CA LEU A 94 13.08 14.64 19.57
C LEU A 94 12.08 14.78 18.42
N LYS A 95 12.14 13.84 17.48
CA LYS A 95 11.25 13.73 16.33
C LYS A 95 10.37 12.50 16.47
N THR A 96 9.15 12.60 15.99
CA THR A 96 8.28 11.46 15.67
C THR A 96 8.82 10.70 14.46
N GLU A 97 8.30 9.49 14.22
CA GLU A 97 8.65 8.70 13.02
C GLU A 97 8.39 9.47 11.73
N SER A 98 7.21 10.11 11.60
CA SER A 98 6.87 10.86 10.40
C SER A 98 7.80 12.05 10.17
N GLU A 99 8.21 12.74 11.24
CA GLU A 99 9.15 13.86 11.14
C GLU A 99 10.55 13.42 10.74
N ILE A 100 11.08 12.32 11.30
CA ILE A 100 12.42 11.83 10.93
C ILE A 100 12.45 11.26 9.51
N LEU A 101 11.38 10.59 9.06
CA LEU A 101 11.24 10.11 7.68
C LEU A 101 11.12 11.27 6.69
N ALA A 102 10.43 12.36 7.04
CA ALA A 102 10.33 13.55 6.19
C ALA A 102 11.72 14.16 5.91
N LEU A 103 12.66 14.09 6.85
CA LEU A 103 14.03 14.57 6.66
C LEU A 103 14.82 13.78 5.61
N LEU A 104 14.40 12.55 5.25
CA LEU A 104 14.98 11.79 4.13
C LEU A 104 14.67 12.42 2.75
N HIS A 105 13.72 13.35 2.68
CA HIS A 105 13.41 14.13 1.48
C HIS A 105 14.14 15.48 1.44
N SER A 106 15.03 15.77 2.40
CA SER A 106 15.79 17.02 2.42
C SER A 106 16.69 17.15 1.19
N PRO A 107 16.88 18.37 0.62
CA PRO A 107 17.92 18.60 -0.39
C PRO A 107 19.34 18.35 0.16
N SER A 108 19.54 18.52 1.47
CA SER A 108 20.85 18.32 2.12
C SER A 108 21.14 16.83 2.36
N GLN A 109 22.21 16.32 1.74
CA GLN A 109 22.66 14.94 1.96
C GLN A 109 23.05 14.66 3.42
N ASP A 110 23.68 15.63 4.10
CA ASP A 110 24.05 15.48 5.51
C ASP A 110 22.81 15.28 6.40
N VAL A 111 21.75 16.06 6.15
CA VAL A 111 20.47 15.92 6.86
C VAL A 111 19.89 14.53 6.64
N ARG A 112 19.83 14.06 5.38
CA ARG A 112 19.31 12.71 5.06
C ARG A 112 20.12 11.60 5.74
N LYS A 113 21.45 11.71 5.72
CA LYS A 113 22.34 10.74 6.37
C LYS A 113 22.11 10.68 7.87
N ARG A 114 22.11 11.83 8.56
CA ARG A 114 21.87 11.90 10.01
C ARG A 114 20.47 11.42 10.38
N ALA A 115 19.47 11.71 9.55
CA ALA A 115 18.10 11.20 9.75
C ALA A 115 18.04 9.68 9.62
N SER A 116 18.71 9.08 8.62
CA SER A 116 18.78 7.62 8.46
C SER A 116 19.47 6.94 9.65
N VAL A 117 20.55 7.51 10.16
CA VAL A 117 21.24 7.01 11.36
C VAL A 117 20.34 7.10 12.61
N SER A 118 19.72 8.25 12.84
CA SER A 118 18.81 8.47 13.96
C SER A 118 17.61 7.50 13.93
N LEU A 119 17.00 7.30 12.75
CA LEU A 119 15.94 6.32 12.53
C LEU A 119 16.39 4.92 12.93
N ALA A 120 17.55 4.48 12.43
CA ALA A 120 18.12 3.19 12.74
C ALA A 120 18.38 3.01 14.24
N GLU A 121 18.95 4.01 14.91
CA GLU A 121 19.23 3.97 16.35
C GLU A 121 17.94 3.87 17.17
N GLY A 122 16.92 4.69 16.87
CA GLY A 122 15.63 4.64 17.56
C GLY A 122 14.92 3.30 17.41
N LEU A 123 14.93 2.72 16.20
CA LEU A 123 14.39 1.38 15.95
C LEU A 123 15.21 0.30 16.65
N ASN A 124 16.52 0.47 16.75
CA ASN A 124 17.40 -0.52 17.37
C ASN A 124 17.23 -0.59 18.90
N GLN A 125 16.85 0.52 19.55
CA GLN A 125 16.54 0.52 20.99
C GLN A 125 15.39 -0.43 21.35
N ASN A 126 14.46 -0.66 20.43
CA ASN A 126 13.30 -1.54 20.60
C ASN A 126 13.41 -2.86 19.82
N ALA A 127 14.61 -3.19 19.31
CA ALA A 127 14.81 -4.29 18.38
C ALA A 127 14.31 -5.65 18.89
N LYS A 128 14.61 -5.98 20.16
CA LYS A 128 14.19 -7.24 20.78
C LYS A 128 12.67 -7.38 20.82
N LEU A 129 11.97 -6.31 21.20
CA LEU A 129 10.53 -6.29 21.29
C LEU A 129 9.88 -6.40 19.90
N ILE A 130 10.33 -5.60 18.94
CA ILE A 130 9.81 -5.62 17.56
C ILE A 130 10.05 -6.99 16.91
N THR A 131 11.23 -7.59 17.13
CA THR A 131 11.55 -8.95 16.68
C THR A 131 10.62 -10.00 17.28
N TYR A 132 10.33 -9.90 18.58
CA TYR A 132 9.39 -10.80 19.23
C TYR A 132 7.97 -10.63 18.69
N ILE A 133 7.51 -9.38 18.51
CA ILE A 133 6.21 -9.07 17.91
C ILE A 133 6.07 -9.72 16.53
N TYR A 134 7.05 -9.55 15.65
CA TYR A 134 6.96 -10.11 14.31
C TYR A 134 6.98 -11.65 14.33
N ASN A 135 7.81 -12.27 15.19
CA ASN A 135 7.78 -13.72 15.39
C ASN A 135 6.40 -14.23 15.83
N MET A 136 5.71 -13.52 16.73
CA MET A 136 4.38 -13.91 17.19
C MET A 136 3.32 -13.78 16.08
N VAL A 137 3.42 -12.75 15.23
CA VAL A 137 2.57 -12.63 14.04
C VAL A 137 2.83 -13.75 13.05
N LEU A 138 4.09 -14.08 12.75
CA LEU A 138 4.45 -15.21 11.87
C LEU A 138 3.91 -16.54 12.43
N ALA A 139 4.02 -16.76 13.74
CA ALA A 139 3.52 -17.95 14.41
C ALA A 139 2.00 -18.05 14.35
N ASP A 140 1.25 -16.98 14.66
CA ASP A 140 -0.22 -16.94 14.56
C ASP A 140 -0.68 -17.20 13.12
N HIS A 141 -0.07 -16.54 12.14
CA HIS A 141 -0.36 -16.75 10.71
C HIS A 141 -0.16 -18.21 10.29
N ARG A 142 0.97 -18.81 10.68
CA ARG A 142 1.29 -20.22 10.37
C ARG A 142 0.30 -21.17 11.04
N MET A 143 -0.04 -20.96 12.30
CA MET A 143 -0.99 -21.80 13.04
C MET A 143 -2.38 -21.73 12.42
N ARG A 144 -2.90 -20.53 12.15
CA ARG A 144 -4.19 -20.32 11.48
C ARG A 144 -4.20 -20.91 10.07
N SER A 145 -3.11 -20.76 9.34
CA SER A 145 -2.98 -21.33 8.00
C SER A 145 -3.04 -22.85 8.01
N LYS A 146 -2.35 -23.49 8.96
CA LYS A 146 -2.38 -24.94 9.14
C LYS A 146 -3.77 -25.44 9.53
N LEU A 147 -4.45 -24.77 10.47
CA LEU A 147 -5.81 -25.13 10.88
C LEU A 147 -6.77 -25.10 9.68
N ARG A 148 -6.63 -24.10 8.82
CA ARG A 148 -7.45 -23.94 7.60
C ARG A 148 -6.96 -24.77 6.40
N GLY A 149 -5.92 -25.57 6.54
CA GLY A 149 -5.40 -26.41 5.46
C GLY A 149 -4.76 -25.64 4.29
N PHE A 150 -4.26 -24.42 4.51
CA PHE A 150 -3.45 -23.72 3.51
C PHE A 150 -2.05 -24.36 3.41
N THR A 151 -1.58 -24.55 2.18
CA THR A 151 -0.32 -25.23 1.85
C THR A 151 0.83 -24.27 1.57
N HIS A 152 0.54 -23.00 1.30
CA HIS A 152 1.53 -21.95 1.06
C HIS A 152 1.25 -20.73 1.96
N PRO A 153 2.26 -20.06 2.54
CA PRO A 153 2.06 -18.91 3.44
C PRO A 153 1.20 -17.79 2.85
N SER A 154 1.32 -17.52 1.55
CA SER A 154 0.55 -16.49 0.85
C SER A 154 -0.85 -16.92 0.40
N GLN A 155 -1.21 -18.21 0.51
CA GLN A 155 -2.40 -18.75 -0.15
C GLN A 155 -3.69 -18.05 0.31
N SER A 156 -3.85 -17.83 1.62
CA SER A 156 -5.01 -17.15 2.18
C SER A 156 -5.19 -15.73 1.61
N ARG A 157 -4.08 -15.00 1.47
CA ARG A 157 -4.05 -13.66 0.89
C ARG A 157 -4.30 -13.69 -0.61
N ASN A 158 -3.72 -14.64 -1.34
CA ASN A 158 -3.96 -14.82 -2.77
C ASN A 158 -5.46 -15.05 -3.04
N MET A 159 -6.11 -15.92 -2.26
CA MET A 159 -7.55 -16.12 -2.37
C MET A 159 -8.35 -14.85 -2.06
N ALA A 160 -7.97 -14.09 -1.01
CA ALA A 160 -8.64 -12.84 -0.65
C ALA A 160 -8.46 -11.74 -1.72
N ASN A 161 -7.36 -11.79 -2.46
CA ASN A 161 -7.07 -10.92 -3.60
C ASN A 161 -7.59 -11.48 -4.93
N GLU A 162 -8.36 -12.57 -4.88
CA GLU A 162 -8.91 -13.27 -6.04
C GLU A 162 -7.87 -13.66 -7.09
N THR A 163 -6.72 -14.10 -6.61
CA THR A 163 -5.57 -14.53 -7.40
C THR A 163 -5.04 -15.88 -6.90
N ASP A 164 -4.03 -16.41 -7.57
CA ASP A 164 -3.42 -17.71 -7.25
C ASP A 164 -1.90 -17.62 -7.11
N LEU A 165 -1.29 -18.72 -6.64
CA LEU A 165 0.15 -18.79 -6.47
C LEU A 165 0.92 -18.63 -7.79
N PRO A 166 0.54 -19.27 -8.92
CA PRO A 166 1.18 -19.03 -10.21
C PRO A 166 1.19 -17.55 -10.63
N THR A 167 0.09 -16.82 -10.42
CA THR A 167 0.00 -15.39 -10.72
C THR A 167 0.95 -14.57 -9.86
N LEU A 168 1.03 -14.86 -8.56
CA LEU A 168 2.00 -14.22 -7.67
C LEU A 168 3.45 -14.50 -8.10
N THR A 169 3.78 -15.75 -8.41
CA THR A 169 5.11 -16.14 -8.89
C THR A 169 5.47 -15.39 -10.17
N ASN A 170 4.57 -15.37 -11.16
CA ASN A 170 4.77 -14.65 -12.41
C ASN A 170 4.97 -13.14 -12.19
N LEU A 171 4.23 -12.53 -11.26
CA LEU A 171 4.38 -11.13 -10.90
C LEU A 171 5.77 -10.86 -10.31
N ILE A 172 6.21 -11.68 -9.33
CA ILE A 172 7.52 -11.53 -8.70
C ILE A 172 8.63 -11.70 -9.75
N ASP A 173 8.57 -12.77 -10.56
CA ASP A 173 9.59 -13.06 -11.56
C ASP A 173 9.68 -11.96 -12.62
N SER A 174 8.54 -11.44 -13.09
CA SER A 174 8.49 -10.34 -14.05
C SER A 174 9.13 -9.07 -13.47
N CYS A 175 8.83 -8.72 -12.23
CA CYS A 175 9.42 -7.54 -11.59
C CYS A 175 10.93 -7.70 -11.37
N VAL A 176 11.38 -8.88 -10.94
CA VAL A 176 12.81 -9.17 -10.68
C VAL A 176 13.63 -9.12 -11.97
N GLN A 177 13.09 -9.60 -13.09
CA GLN A 177 13.74 -9.48 -14.40
C GLN A 177 13.99 -8.02 -14.82
N PHE A 178 13.23 -7.06 -14.28
CA PHE A 178 13.36 -5.63 -14.58
C PHE A 178 14.20 -4.84 -13.54
N TYR A 179 14.75 -5.49 -12.52
CA TYR A 179 15.70 -4.84 -11.58
C TYR A 179 16.87 -4.12 -12.27
N PRO A 180 17.45 -4.61 -13.39
CA PRO A 180 18.48 -3.87 -14.11
C PRO A 180 18.06 -2.47 -14.60
N GLU A 181 16.78 -2.26 -14.93
CA GLU A 181 16.27 -0.92 -15.29
C GLU A 181 16.13 -0.01 -14.07
N VAL A 182 15.79 -0.57 -12.90
CA VAL A 182 15.82 0.15 -11.61
C VAL A 182 17.25 0.62 -11.32
N GLU A 183 18.24 -0.26 -11.49
CA GLU A 183 19.65 0.10 -11.28
C GLU A 183 20.12 1.20 -12.25
N LYS A 184 19.72 1.10 -13.53
CA LYS A 184 20.04 2.10 -14.54
C LYS A 184 19.42 3.46 -14.19
N TYR A 185 18.19 3.48 -13.70
CA TYR A 185 17.56 4.70 -13.23
C TYR A 185 18.33 5.33 -12.05
N TYR A 186 18.68 4.56 -11.02
CA TYR A 186 19.42 5.12 -9.89
C TYR A 186 20.84 5.56 -10.28
N ARG A 187 21.52 4.88 -11.22
CA ARG A 187 22.78 5.37 -11.80
C ARG A 187 22.60 6.72 -12.52
N LEU A 188 21.48 6.91 -13.22
CA LEU A 188 21.15 8.21 -13.81
C LEU A 188 20.89 9.26 -12.73
N LYS A 189 20.06 8.95 -11.73
CA LYS A 189 19.72 9.86 -10.64
C LYS A 189 20.97 10.29 -9.83
N THR A 190 21.91 9.37 -9.60
CA THR A 190 23.23 9.66 -9.02
C THR A 190 23.96 10.76 -9.78
N LYS A 191 24.01 10.67 -11.11
CA LYS A 191 24.63 11.70 -11.97
C LYS A 191 23.87 13.02 -11.92
N LEU A 192 22.54 12.98 -11.94
CA LEU A 192 21.70 14.18 -11.87
C LEU A 192 21.86 14.93 -10.55
N LEU A 193 22.07 14.21 -9.44
CA LEU A 193 22.35 14.79 -8.12
C LEU A 193 23.81 15.21 -7.92
N GLY A 194 24.70 14.96 -8.90
CA GLY A 194 26.14 15.24 -8.77
C GLY A 194 26.85 14.38 -7.71
N LEU A 195 26.31 13.20 -7.40
CA LEU A 195 26.88 12.29 -6.40
C LEU A 195 27.90 11.35 -7.05
N ASN A 196 28.96 10.99 -6.31
CA ASN A 196 29.90 9.94 -6.74
C ASN A 196 29.30 8.53 -6.57
N GLN A 197 28.55 8.33 -5.48
CA GLN A 197 27.86 7.10 -5.12
C GLN A 197 26.55 7.48 -4.43
N MET A 198 25.45 6.84 -4.82
CA MET A 198 24.17 6.99 -4.13
C MET A 198 24.09 6.02 -2.96
N ASN A 199 23.67 6.50 -1.80
CA ASN A 199 23.35 5.67 -0.63
C ASN A 199 21.84 5.45 -0.52
N ASP A 200 21.41 4.51 0.32
CA ASP A 200 19.99 4.23 0.56
C ASP A 200 19.18 5.46 1.01
N TYR A 201 19.82 6.37 1.76
CA TYR A 201 19.23 7.61 2.26
C TYR A 201 19.21 8.74 1.21
N ASP A 202 19.79 8.55 0.03
CA ASP A 202 19.77 9.51 -1.06
C ASP A 202 18.61 9.26 -2.06
N ARG A 203 17.91 8.12 -1.94
CA ARG A 203 16.84 7.71 -2.87
C ARG A 203 15.74 8.75 -3.04
N TYR A 204 15.42 9.46 -1.96
CA TYR A 204 14.34 10.44 -1.92
C TYR A 204 14.80 11.88 -2.08
N ALA A 205 16.08 12.10 -2.40
CA ALA A 205 16.61 13.43 -2.65
C ALA A 205 15.85 14.10 -3.81
N PRO A 206 15.38 15.35 -3.61
CA PRO A 206 14.70 16.10 -4.65
C PRO A 206 15.70 16.53 -5.74
N LEU A 207 15.23 16.58 -6.99
CA LEU A 207 16.02 17.09 -8.13
C LEU A 207 15.76 18.56 -8.44
N SER A 208 14.65 19.12 -7.95
CA SER A 208 14.31 20.54 -8.04
C SER A 208 13.74 21.00 -6.71
N ASP A 209 13.92 22.29 -6.40
CA ASP A 209 13.44 22.98 -5.22
C ASP A 209 12.48 24.11 -5.63
N THR A 210 11.48 23.79 -6.46
CA THR A 210 10.51 24.78 -6.92
C THR A 210 9.55 25.18 -5.80
N ASP A 211 9.46 26.48 -5.56
CA ASP A 211 8.50 27.11 -4.63
C ASP A 211 7.13 27.36 -5.30
N GLU A 212 6.89 26.89 -6.54
CA GLU A 212 5.59 27.10 -7.21
C GLU A 212 4.46 26.50 -6.37
N LYS A 213 3.52 27.36 -5.96
CA LYS A 213 2.29 26.97 -5.27
C LYS A 213 1.09 27.08 -6.22
N ILE A 214 0.38 25.98 -6.35
CA ILE A 214 -0.88 25.88 -7.08
C ILE A 214 -2.02 26.14 -6.09
N PRO A 215 -2.88 27.15 -6.31
CA PRO A 215 -4.08 27.34 -5.51
C PRO A 215 -5.05 26.16 -5.62
N PHE A 216 -5.78 25.83 -4.55
CA PHE A 216 -6.67 24.66 -4.56
C PHE A 216 -7.76 24.72 -5.65
N GLU A 217 -8.29 25.91 -5.98
CA GLU A 217 -9.22 26.07 -7.11
C GLU A 217 -8.58 25.77 -8.47
N GLU A 218 -7.29 26.07 -8.63
CA GLU A 218 -6.57 25.68 -9.84
C GLU A 218 -6.34 24.17 -9.88
N CYS A 219 -6.02 23.54 -8.74
CA CYS A 219 -5.96 22.08 -8.61
C CYS A 219 -7.30 21.44 -8.99
N ARG A 220 -8.42 21.93 -8.43
CA ARG A 220 -9.77 21.48 -8.78
C ARG A 220 -9.98 21.48 -10.28
N ARG A 221 -9.75 22.61 -10.95
CA ARG A 221 -9.89 22.72 -12.41
C ARG A 221 -9.02 21.70 -13.13
N MET A 222 -7.75 21.60 -12.77
CA MET A 222 -6.83 20.66 -13.40
C MET A 222 -7.28 19.20 -13.26
N VAL A 223 -7.77 18.80 -12.09
CA VAL A 223 -8.24 17.43 -11.84
C VAL A 223 -9.56 17.16 -12.56
N VAL A 224 -10.56 18.04 -12.43
CA VAL A 224 -11.87 17.88 -13.09
C VAL A 224 -11.72 17.84 -14.60
N ASP A 225 -10.91 18.73 -15.18
CA ASP A 225 -10.65 18.73 -16.63
C ASP A 225 -9.94 17.42 -17.05
N SER A 226 -9.19 16.74 -16.17
CA SER A 226 -8.39 15.54 -16.53
C SER A 226 -9.31 14.36 -16.73
N TYR A 227 -10.24 14.23 -15.77
CA TYR A 227 -11.28 13.24 -15.84
C TYR A 227 -12.28 13.55 -16.96
N THR A 228 -12.61 14.82 -17.19
CA THR A 228 -13.53 15.23 -18.28
C THR A 228 -12.98 14.90 -19.66
N ASP A 229 -11.68 15.18 -19.91
CA ASP A 229 -11.02 14.87 -21.18
C ASP A 229 -10.93 13.36 -21.44
N PHE A 230 -10.91 12.54 -20.38
CA PHE A 230 -10.96 11.09 -20.48
C PHE A 230 -12.38 10.59 -20.74
N ASP A 231 -13.34 11.01 -19.91
CA ASP A 231 -14.75 10.68 -20.03
C ASP A 231 -15.62 11.76 -19.35
N PRO A 232 -16.62 12.34 -20.04
CA PRO A 232 -17.47 13.39 -19.47
C PRO A 232 -18.20 13.00 -18.17
N GLU A 233 -18.59 11.74 -18.00
CA GLU A 233 -19.24 11.27 -16.78
C GLU A 233 -18.25 11.21 -15.61
N PHE A 234 -17.00 10.81 -15.87
CA PHE A 234 -15.94 10.85 -14.85
C PHE A 234 -15.67 12.28 -14.41
N GLY A 235 -15.60 13.22 -15.36
CA GLY A 235 -15.48 14.65 -15.07
C GLY A 235 -16.63 15.19 -14.21
N ARG A 236 -17.86 14.80 -14.54
CA ARG A 236 -19.06 15.17 -13.78
C ARG A 236 -19.00 14.65 -12.33
N ILE A 237 -18.63 13.39 -12.13
CA ILE A 237 -18.50 12.79 -10.80
C ILE A 237 -17.38 13.47 -10.02
N ALA A 238 -16.20 13.67 -10.63
CA ALA A 238 -15.09 14.41 -10.03
C ALA A 238 -15.52 15.81 -9.56
N GLY A 239 -16.26 16.55 -10.39
CA GLY A 239 -16.78 17.88 -10.05
C GLY A 239 -17.63 17.90 -8.77
N ARG A 240 -18.47 16.88 -8.57
CA ARG A 240 -19.32 16.76 -7.37
C ARG A 240 -18.52 16.71 -6.08
N PHE A 241 -17.38 16.02 -6.06
CA PHE A 241 -16.54 15.96 -4.86
C PHE A 241 -16.13 17.35 -4.36
N PHE A 242 -15.80 18.25 -5.29
CA PHE A 242 -15.44 19.63 -4.96
C PHE A 242 -16.68 20.49 -4.64
N GLU A 243 -17.74 20.38 -5.44
CA GLU A 243 -18.94 21.22 -5.32
C GLU A 243 -19.76 20.92 -4.06
N GLU A 244 -19.88 19.64 -3.72
CA GLU A 244 -20.66 19.16 -2.59
C GLU A 244 -19.81 19.05 -1.30
N ARG A 245 -18.55 19.51 -1.34
CA ARG A 245 -17.63 19.56 -0.20
C ARG A 245 -17.34 18.19 0.43
N TRP A 246 -17.13 17.18 -0.42
CA TRP A 246 -16.75 15.83 0.01
C TRP A 246 -15.24 15.67 0.23
N ILE A 247 -14.46 16.74 -0.02
CA ILE A 247 -13.01 16.78 0.17
C ILE A 247 -12.66 17.69 1.36
N ASP A 248 -11.99 17.14 2.36
CA ASP A 248 -11.33 17.89 3.44
C ASP A 248 -9.84 18.09 3.09
N ALA A 249 -9.50 19.24 2.49
CA ALA A 249 -8.15 19.52 1.98
C ALA A 249 -7.27 20.40 2.90
N GLU A 250 -7.85 21.26 3.72
CA GLU A 250 -7.12 22.28 4.49
C GLU A 250 -6.24 21.63 5.58
N MET A 251 -4.98 22.08 5.68
CA MET A 251 -4.05 21.64 6.73
C MET A 251 -4.37 22.35 8.05
N ARG A 252 -4.46 21.60 9.16
CA ARG A 252 -4.71 22.15 10.49
C ARG A 252 -4.07 21.29 11.60
N PRO A 253 -3.66 21.87 12.74
CA PRO A 253 -3.12 21.11 13.87
C PRO A 253 -4.06 19.98 14.30
N GLY A 254 -3.50 18.79 14.53
CA GLY A 254 -4.26 17.59 14.93
C GLY A 254 -4.98 16.85 13.79
N LYS A 255 -4.92 17.33 12.54
CA LYS A 255 -5.42 16.58 11.38
C LYS A 255 -4.52 15.39 11.07
N ARG A 256 -5.12 14.25 10.70
CA ARG A 256 -4.40 13.07 10.21
C ARG A 256 -3.59 13.43 8.95
N GLY A 257 -2.31 13.03 8.93
CA GLY A 257 -1.45 13.20 7.76
C GLY A 257 -1.83 12.27 6.59
N GLY A 258 -1.27 12.53 5.41
CA GLY A 258 -1.48 11.72 4.20
C GLY A 258 -2.75 12.10 3.40
N GLY A 259 -3.20 11.15 2.57
CA GLY A 259 -4.45 11.20 1.82
C GLY A 259 -5.17 9.86 1.91
N PHE A 260 -6.52 9.88 1.88
CA PHE A 260 -7.33 8.66 1.66
C PHE A 260 -8.75 9.01 1.18
N CYS A 261 -9.40 8.02 0.56
CA CYS A 261 -10.81 8.03 0.21
C CYS A 261 -11.56 6.89 0.92
N CYS A 262 -12.71 7.20 1.52
CA CYS A 262 -13.48 6.25 2.32
C CYS A 262 -14.97 6.34 2.02
N SER A 263 -15.59 5.18 1.77
CA SER A 263 -17.05 5.00 1.73
C SER A 263 -17.57 4.55 3.10
N VAL A 264 -18.76 5.03 3.49
CA VAL A 264 -19.42 4.61 4.75
C VAL A 264 -20.42 3.49 4.47
N THR A 265 -21.30 3.70 3.50
CA THR A 265 -22.30 2.75 3.03
C THR A 265 -22.54 2.96 1.52
N PRO A 266 -23.03 1.95 0.77
CA PRO A 266 -23.28 2.09 -0.67
C PRO A 266 -24.36 3.12 -1.04
N ASP A 267 -25.22 3.51 -0.11
CA ASP A 267 -26.24 4.55 -0.30
C ASP A 267 -25.73 5.97 0.01
N HIS A 268 -24.47 6.10 0.43
CA HIS A 268 -23.85 7.39 0.72
C HIS A 268 -22.63 7.65 -0.17
N HIS A 269 -22.34 8.92 -0.40
CA HIS A 269 -21.15 9.31 -1.14
C HIS A 269 -19.89 9.04 -0.31
N PRO A 270 -18.76 8.75 -0.97
CA PRO A 270 -17.48 8.65 -0.28
C PRO A 270 -16.94 10.03 0.10
N PHE A 271 -15.99 10.03 1.04
CA PHE A 271 -15.30 11.21 1.53
C PHE A 271 -13.80 11.10 1.24
N ILE A 272 -13.19 12.23 0.94
CA ILE A 272 -11.75 12.35 0.70
C ILE A 272 -11.13 13.23 1.79
N LEU A 273 -10.04 12.77 2.37
CA LEU A 273 -9.16 13.57 3.21
C LEU A 273 -7.82 13.71 2.48
N VAL A 274 -7.34 14.95 2.34
CA VAL A 274 -5.99 15.26 1.85
C VAL A 274 -5.39 16.40 2.65
N ASN A 275 -4.07 16.57 2.56
CA ASN A 275 -3.35 17.69 3.17
C ASN A 275 -2.73 18.54 2.06
N TYR A 276 -3.42 19.61 1.67
CA TYR A 276 -3.06 20.40 0.50
C TYR A 276 -2.24 21.64 0.88
N SER A 277 -0.98 21.67 0.44
CA SER A 277 -0.02 22.78 0.61
C SER A 277 0.29 23.54 -0.68
N GLY A 278 -0.34 23.16 -1.79
CA GLY A 278 -0.16 23.75 -3.11
C GLY A 278 0.99 23.16 -3.94
N SER A 279 1.64 22.09 -3.51
CA SER A 279 2.74 21.49 -4.29
C SER A 279 2.23 20.76 -5.54
N LEU A 280 3.10 20.55 -6.53
CA LEU A 280 2.81 19.69 -7.70
C LEU A 280 2.37 18.28 -7.27
N ARG A 281 3.01 17.74 -6.23
CA ARG A 281 2.68 16.43 -5.66
C ARG A 281 1.28 16.43 -5.05
N ASP A 282 0.88 17.51 -4.38
CA ASP A 282 -0.44 17.61 -3.77
C ASP A 282 -1.56 17.57 -4.81
N VAL A 283 -1.32 18.12 -6.02
CA VAL A 283 -2.27 18.02 -7.13
C VAL A 283 -2.45 16.57 -7.59
N LEU A 284 -1.36 15.81 -7.66
CA LEU A 284 -1.41 14.38 -7.98
C LEU A 284 -2.11 13.58 -6.89
N THR A 285 -1.84 13.88 -5.61
CA THR A 285 -2.56 13.27 -4.47
C THR A 285 -4.06 13.54 -4.54
N VAL A 286 -4.50 14.77 -4.86
CA VAL A 286 -5.93 15.06 -5.05
C VAL A 286 -6.51 14.26 -6.21
N ALA A 287 -5.80 14.18 -7.35
CA ALA A 287 -6.24 13.38 -8.49
C ALA A 287 -6.37 11.90 -8.14
N HIS A 288 -5.42 11.37 -7.38
CA HIS A 288 -5.37 10.00 -6.88
C HIS A 288 -6.60 9.69 -6.02
N GLU A 289 -6.86 10.48 -4.98
CA GLU A 289 -7.99 10.25 -4.08
C GLU A 289 -9.35 10.45 -4.77
N VAL A 290 -9.45 11.42 -5.70
CA VAL A 290 -10.65 11.57 -6.53
C VAL A 290 -10.90 10.34 -7.40
N GLY A 291 -9.86 9.65 -7.84
CA GLY A 291 -9.99 8.39 -8.60
C GLY A 291 -10.59 7.27 -7.75
N HIS A 292 -10.14 7.12 -6.50
CA HIS A 292 -10.82 6.23 -5.54
C HIS A 292 -12.27 6.66 -5.31
N GLY A 293 -12.53 7.95 -5.16
CA GLY A 293 -13.87 8.50 -4.99
C GLY A 293 -14.80 8.15 -6.15
N ILE A 294 -14.35 8.31 -7.39
CA ILE A 294 -15.11 7.94 -8.59
C ILE A 294 -15.39 6.43 -8.60
N HIS A 295 -14.38 5.61 -8.29
CA HIS A 295 -14.54 4.15 -8.26
C HIS A 295 -15.60 3.75 -7.22
N GLN A 296 -15.47 4.22 -5.98
CA GLN A 296 -16.41 3.92 -4.90
C GLN A 296 -17.82 4.44 -5.21
N PHE A 297 -17.94 5.63 -5.79
CA PHE A 297 -19.21 6.21 -6.21
C PHE A 297 -19.91 5.35 -7.29
N LEU A 298 -19.16 4.82 -8.25
CA LEU A 298 -19.71 4.00 -9.33
C LEU A 298 -19.98 2.56 -8.91
N SER A 299 -19.16 1.98 -8.02
CA SER A 299 -19.30 0.60 -7.54
C SER A 299 -20.42 0.44 -6.52
N ALA A 300 -20.81 1.53 -5.84
CA ALA A 300 -21.92 1.59 -4.90
C ALA A 300 -23.22 0.90 -5.40
N LYS A 301 -23.52 1.01 -6.69
CA LYS A 301 -24.70 0.38 -7.32
C LYS A 301 -24.69 -1.16 -7.30
N ALA A 302 -23.54 -1.79 -7.11
CA ALA A 302 -23.42 -3.24 -6.96
C ALA A 302 -23.98 -3.72 -5.60
N GLY A 303 -24.09 -2.80 -4.63
CA GLY A 303 -24.60 -3.04 -3.28
C GLY A 303 -23.55 -3.63 -2.34
N ILE A 304 -23.90 -3.71 -1.05
CA ILE A 304 -22.97 -3.96 0.06
C ILE A 304 -22.13 -5.25 -0.05
N LEU A 305 -22.59 -6.24 -0.81
CA LEU A 305 -21.87 -7.51 -0.99
C LEU A 305 -20.87 -7.51 -2.16
N GLU A 306 -20.93 -6.49 -3.03
CA GLU A 306 -20.26 -6.51 -4.34
C GLU A 306 -19.60 -5.16 -4.69
N CYS A 307 -19.73 -4.13 -3.84
CA CYS A 307 -19.22 -2.78 -4.14
C CYS A 307 -17.73 -2.60 -3.87
N ASP A 308 -17.14 -3.47 -3.05
CA ASP A 308 -15.74 -3.37 -2.65
C ASP A 308 -14.85 -4.06 -3.68
N ALA A 309 -13.80 -3.37 -4.10
CA ALA A 309 -12.79 -3.94 -4.98
C ALA A 309 -11.75 -4.73 -4.17
N PRO A 310 -11.25 -5.87 -4.70
CA PRO A 310 -10.10 -6.53 -4.09
C PRO A 310 -8.87 -5.60 -4.15
N LEU A 311 -7.91 -5.83 -3.25
CA LEU A 311 -6.73 -4.94 -3.11
C LEU A 311 -5.89 -4.85 -4.39
N THR A 312 -5.90 -5.91 -5.21
CA THR A 312 -5.26 -5.97 -6.53
C THR A 312 -5.89 -5.04 -7.57
N MET A 313 -7.10 -4.53 -7.32
CA MET A 313 -7.80 -3.59 -8.19
C MET A 313 -8.09 -2.24 -7.52
N ALA A 314 -7.82 -2.10 -6.22
CA ALA A 314 -8.16 -0.91 -5.44
C ALA A 314 -7.52 0.38 -6.00
N GLU A 315 -6.28 0.28 -6.47
CA GLU A 315 -5.52 1.41 -7.03
C GLU A 315 -5.85 1.71 -8.50
N THR A 316 -6.82 0.99 -9.09
CA THR A 316 -7.04 1.06 -10.55
C THR A 316 -7.41 2.46 -11.01
N ALA A 317 -8.43 3.04 -10.37
CA ALA A 317 -8.95 4.34 -10.76
C ALA A 317 -8.08 5.50 -10.25
N SER A 318 -7.50 5.37 -9.06
CA SER A 318 -6.65 6.40 -8.45
C SER A 318 -5.41 6.66 -9.27
N VAL A 319 -4.63 5.61 -9.56
CA VAL A 319 -3.41 5.72 -10.36
C VAL A 319 -3.71 6.14 -11.80
N PHE A 320 -4.79 5.64 -12.41
CA PHE A 320 -5.15 6.05 -13.78
C PHE A 320 -5.46 7.55 -13.84
N GLY A 321 -6.25 8.05 -12.88
CA GLY A 321 -6.57 9.47 -12.77
C GLY A 321 -5.38 10.36 -12.43
N GLU A 322 -4.46 9.86 -11.61
CA GLU A 322 -3.17 10.48 -11.35
C GLU A 322 -2.37 10.62 -12.65
N MET A 323 -2.29 9.57 -13.48
CA MET A 323 -1.59 9.60 -14.77
C MET A 323 -2.21 10.58 -15.77
N LEU A 324 -3.54 10.68 -15.83
CA LEU A 324 -4.24 11.70 -16.64
C LEU A 324 -3.83 13.11 -16.21
N THR A 325 -3.83 13.36 -14.90
CA THR A 325 -3.48 14.66 -14.33
C THR A 325 -2.00 14.97 -14.46
N PHE A 326 -1.14 13.96 -14.33
CA PHE A 326 0.29 14.06 -14.55
C PHE A 326 0.61 14.55 -15.96
N ASP A 327 -0.03 14.01 -17.00
CA ASP A 327 0.17 14.46 -18.37
C ASP A 327 -0.22 15.93 -18.58
N ARG A 328 -1.31 16.38 -17.95
CA ARG A 328 -1.69 17.80 -18.00
C ARG A 328 -0.69 18.67 -17.26
N LEU A 329 -0.29 18.26 -16.06
CA LEU A 329 0.69 18.97 -15.24
C LEU A 329 2.03 19.09 -15.98
N LEU A 330 2.48 18.00 -16.60
CA LEU A 330 3.70 18.00 -17.40
C LEU A 330 3.60 18.93 -18.61
N LYS A 331 2.44 19.13 -19.25
CA LYS A 331 2.27 20.12 -20.33
C LYS A 331 2.27 21.58 -19.83
N ARG A 332 1.81 21.80 -18.59
CA ARG A 332 1.80 23.11 -17.92
C ARG A 332 3.22 23.56 -17.58
N VAL A 333 4.00 22.72 -16.89
CA VAL A 333 5.34 23.08 -16.41
C VAL A 333 6.26 23.43 -17.59
N LYS A 334 6.82 24.64 -17.60
CA LYS A 334 7.65 25.16 -18.70
C LYS A 334 9.14 25.01 -18.46
N ASN A 335 9.59 25.14 -17.22
CA ASN A 335 10.99 24.98 -16.85
C ASN A 335 11.45 23.52 -17.12
N PRO A 336 12.48 23.30 -17.95
CA PRO A 336 13.02 21.96 -18.21
C PRO A 336 13.45 21.20 -16.94
N GLU A 337 14.00 21.89 -15.94
CA GLU A 337 14.47 21.27 -14.68
C GLU A 337 13.29 20.74 -13.86
N ASP A 338 12.24 21.55 -13.70
CA ASP A 338 11.02 21.15 -13.00
C ASP A 338 10.28 20.02 -13.73
N ARG A 339 10.30 20.04 -15.08
CA ARG A 339 9.76 18.94 -15.90
C ARG A 339 10.54 17.65 -15.70
N LEU A 340 11.87 17.73 -15.61
CA LEU A 340 12.73 16.58 -15.34
C LEU A 340 12.49 16.04 -13.93
N ALA A 341 12.46 16.92 -12.93
CA ALA A 341 12.17 16.55 -11.54
C ALA A 341 10.81 15.87 -11.40
N LEU A 342 9.77 16.38 -12.07
CA LEU A 342 8.44 15.77 -12.07
C LEU A 342 8.45 14.35 -12.68
N ARG A 343 9.19 14.14 -13.78
CA ARG A 343 9.34 12.80 -14.40
C ARG A 343 10.11 11.84 -13.52
N CYS A 344 11.22 12.29 -12.93
CA CYS A 344 11.99 11.46 -12.00
C CYS A 344 11.17 11.12 -10.75
N GLY A 345 10.39 12.06 -10.21
CA GLY A 345 9.46 11.78 -9.11
C GLY A 345 8.46 10.68 -9.46
N GLN A 346 7.87 10.72 -10.67
CA GLN A 346 6.99 9.64 -11.12
C GLN A 346 7.70 8.28 -11.21
N ILE A 347 8.96 8.25 -11.66
CA ILE A 347 9.76 7.01 -11.70
C ILE A 347 10.10 6.54 -10.29
N ASP A 348 10.46 7.44 -9.37
CA ASP A 348 10.72 7.12 -7.96
C ASP A 348 9.49 6.48 -7.31
N ASP A 349 8.30 7.08 -7.52
CA ASP A 349 7.04 6.57 -6.99
C ASP A 349 6.69 5.20 -7.60
N GLN A 350 6.86 5.03 -8.92
CA GLN A 350 6.68 3.71 -9.55
C GLN A 350 7.65 2.65 -9.00
N ILE A 351 8.91 3.01 -8.75
CA ILE A 351 9.87 2.09 -8.13
C ILE A 351 9.46 1.74 -6.69
N ALA A 352 8.98 2.72 -5.94
CA ALA A 352 8.50 2.51 -4.57
C ALA A 352 7.23 1.65 -4.50
N THR A 353 6.33 1.74 -5.48
CA THR A 353 5.04 1.02 -5.51
C THR A 353 5.13 -0.35 -6.20
N ILE A 354 6.01 -0.51 -7.19
CA ILE A 354 6.18 -1.79 -7.90
C ILE A 354 7.32 -2.57 -7.25
N PHE A 355 8.57 -2.18 -7.51
CA PHE A 355 9.71 -3.03 -7.22
C PHE A 355 10.02 -3.12 -5.72
N ARG A 356 9.89 -2.03 -4.97
CA ARG A 356 10.10 -2.06 -3.51
C ARG A 356 9.04 -2.92 -2.82
N GLN A 357 7.79 -2.90 -3.28
CA GLN A 357 6.73 -3.76 -2.74
C GLN A 357 6.97 -5.24 -3.05
N ILE A 358 7.51 -5.58 -4.23
CA ILE A 358 7.98 -6.95 -4.52
C ILE A 358 9.15 -7.35 -3.62
N ALA A 359 10.10 -6.46 -3.35
CA ALA A 359 11.16 -6.74 -2.38
C ALA A 359 10.59 -7.01 -0.98
N MET A 360 9.56 -6.26 -0.55
CA MET A 360 8.85 -6.50 0.72
C MET A 360 8.13 -7.86 0.74
N THR A 361 7.46 -8.26 -0.35
CA THR A 361 6.85 -9.59 -0.47
C THR A 361 7.89 -10.71 -0.44
N ARG A 362 9.04 -10.53 -1.11
CA ARG A 362 10.16 -11.48 -1.06
C ARG A 362 10.77 -11.58 0.34
N PHE A 363 10.85 -10.47 1.08
CA PHE A 363 11.29 -10.47 2.48
C PHE A 363 10.36 -11.33 3.33
N GLU A 364 9.05 -11.12 3.21
CA GLU A 364 8.05 -11.86 3.97
C GLU A 364 8.07 -13.36 3.63
N LEU A 365 8.15 -13.73 2.34
CA LEU A 365 8.32 -15.12 1.92
C LEU A 365 9.54 -15.77 2.61
N LYS A 366 10.71 -15.12 2.54
CA LYS A 366 11.94 -15.60 3.20
C LYS A 366 11.79 -15.74 4.72
N CYS A 367 11.06 -14.83 5.37
CA CYS A 367 10.80 -14.88 6.81
C CYS A 367 9.89 -16.06 7.18
N HIS A 368 8.81 -16.27 6.42
CA HIS A 368 7.91 -17.41 6.63
C HIS A 368 8.62 -18.74 6.38
N GLU A 369 9.41 -18.86 5.31
CA GLU A 369 10.23 -20.05 5.01
C GLU A 369 11.24 -20.32 6.13
N SER A 370 12.03 -19.32 6.52
CA SER A 370 13.01 -19.46 7.60
C SER A 370 12.34 -19.84 8.93
N GLY A 371 11.18 -19.26 9.23
CA GLY A 371 10.42 -19.56 10.44
C GLY A 371 9.82 -20.97 10.44
N MET A 372 9.49 -21.54 9.27
CA MET A 372 9.07 -22.93 9.15
C MET A 372 10.20 -23.91 9.49
N GLU A 373 11.44 -23.57 9.15
CA GLU A 373 12.62 -24.41 9.43
C GLU A 373 13.13 -24.26 10.87
N LYS A 374 13.19 -23.03 11.39
CA LYS A 374 13.87 -22.70 12.65
C LYS A 374 12.95 -22.44 13.84
N GLY A 375 11.66 -22.21 13.60
CA GLY A 375 10.74 -21.71 14.62
C GLY A 375 10.82 -20.18 14.74
N GLU A 376 11.26 -19.69 15.90
CA GLU A 376 11.48 -18.25 16.10
C GLU A 376 12.81 -17.81 15.45
N LEU A 377 12.78 -16.64 14.81
CA LEU A 377 13.94 -16.04 14.15
C LEU A 377 14.61 -15.00 15.05
N ALA A 378 15.94 -14.98 15.00
CA ALA A 378 16.72 -13.92 15.63
C ALA A 378 16.59 -12.60 14.83
N GLU A 379 16.93 -11.47 15.45
CA GLU A 379 16.93 -10.18 14.77
C GLU A 379 17.84 -10.21 13.53
N GLU A 380 18.99 -10.87 13.64
CA GLU A 380 19.97 -11.02 12.58
C GLU A 380 19.42 -11.79 11.38
N ASP A 381 18.49 -12.73 11.58
CA ASP A 381 17.83 -13.44 10.48
C ASP A 381 16.94 -12.46 9.68
N PHE A 382 16.13 -11.65 10.37
CA PHE A 382 15.31 -10.63 9.71
C PHE A 382 16.15 -9.55 9.02
N ASN A 383 17.16 -9.03 9.70
CA ASN A 383 18.09 -8.05 9.14
C ASN A 383 18.76 -8.60 7.86
N ARG A 384 19.19 -9.88 7.88
CA ARG A 384 19.78 -10.55 6.71
C ARG A 384 18.78 -10.65 5.56
N CYS A 385 17.59 -11.20 5.79
CA CYS A 385 16.55 -11.32 4.76
C CYS A 385 16.21 -9.95 4.14
N TRP A 386 16.10 -8.90 4.97
CA TRP A 386 15.81 -7.53 4.52
C TRP A 386 16.91 -6.98 3.61
N VAL A 387 18.18 -7.11 4.02
CA VAL A 387 19.32 -6.63 3.23
C VAL A 387 19.47 -7.41 1.93
N GLU A 388 19.28 -8.74 1.95
CA GLU A 388 19.36 -9.60 0.76
C GLU A 388 18.41 -9.14 -0.34
N VAL A 389 17.10 -9.05 -0.05
CA VAL A 389 16.11 -8.72 -1.08
C VAL A 389 16.25 -7.29 -1.62
N ASN A 390 16.72 -6.36 -0.78
CA ASN A 390 16.97 -4.99 -1.22
C ASN A 390 18.27 -4.88 -2.01
N ARG A 391 19.30 -5.67 -1.68
CA ARG A 391 20.55 -5.72 -2.46
C ARG A 391 20.29 -6.29 -3.86
N GLU A 392 19.44 -7.30 -3.98
CA GLU A 392 18.98 -7.82 -5.27
C GLU A 392 18.26 -6.74 -6.10
N LEU A 393 17.40 -5.93 -5.46
CA LEU A 393 16.66 -4.84 -6.12
C LEU A 393 17.58 -3.72 -6.64
N TYR A 394 18.48 -3.23 -5.80
CA TYR A 394 19.27 -2.04 -6.13
C TYR A 394 20.63 -2.34 -6.76
N GLY A 395 21.09 -3.59 -6.73
CA GLY A 395 22.40 -4.00 -7.22
C GLY A 395 23.51 -3.08 -6.68
N GLU A 396 24.39 -2.62 -7.57
CA GLU A 396 25.46 -1.67 -7.21
C GLU A 396 25.05 -0.19 -7.40
N SER A 397 23.83 0.07 -7.86
CA SER A 397 23.37 1.44 -8.09
C SER A 397 23.16 2.23 -6.79
N ILE A 398 22.93 1.52 -5.67
CA ILE A 398 22.75 2.09 -4.34
C ILE A 398 23.59 1.32 -3.33
N LEU A 399 24.36 2.06 -2.53
CA LEU A 399 25.04 1.51 -1.37
C LEU A 399 24.07 1.44 -0.19
N LEU A 400 23.77 0.22 0.26
CA LEU A 400 22.98 -0.01 1.46
C LEU A 400 23.85 0.19 2.69
N SER A 401 23.55 1.24 3.47
CA SER A 401 24.24 1.51 4.72
C SER A 401 23.90 0.48 5.79
N ASP A 402 24.73 0.43 6.83
CA ASP A 402 24.50 -0.41 8.01
C ASP A 402 23.10 -0.11 8.63
N SER A 403 22.72 1.17 8.72
CA SER A 403 21.41 1.64 9.20
C SER A 403 20.23 1.02 8.45
N TYR A 404 20.40 0.71 7.16
CA TYR A 404 19.33 0.17 6.31
C TYR A 404 18.82 -1.20 6.77
N ARG A 405 19.65 -1.99 7.49
CA ARG A 405 19.27 -3.33 7.96
C ARG A 405 18.06 -3.34 8.90
N HIS A 406 17.81 -2.22 9.57
CA HIS A 406 16.70 -2.05 10.51
C HIS A 406 15.39 -1.61 9.84
N GLY A 407 15.38 -1.40 8.52
CA GLY A 407 14.24 -0.82 7.80
C GLY A 407 12.95 -1.62 7.84
N TRP A 408 12.99 -2.93 8.12
CA TRP A 408 11.78 -3.75 8.26
C TRP A 408 11.00 -3.47 9.55
N LYS A 409 11.66 -2.92 10.59
CA LYS A 409 11.11 -2.79 11.95
C LYS A 409 9.97 -1.79 12.09
N TYR A 410 9.80 -0.89 11.13
CA TYR A 410 8.74 0.11 11.16
C TYR A 410 7.67 -0.11 10.08
N ILE A 411 7.71 -1.25 9.38
CA ILE A 411 6.77 -1.50 8.28
C ILE A 411 5.52 -2.19 8.83
N PRO A 412 4.37 -1.48 8.93
CA PRO A 412 3.16 -2.04 9.54
C PRO A 412 2.55 -3.17 8.70
N HIS A 413 2.78 -3.19 7.38
CA HIS A 413 2.16 -4.16 6.48
C HIS A 413 2.46 -5.62 6.85
N PHE A 414 3.68 -5.92 7.30
CA PHE A 414 4.08 -7.26 7.73
C PHE A 414 3.34 -7.73 8.98
N ILE A 415 2.85 -6.78 9.78
CA ILE A 415 2.24 -7.02 11.08
C ILE A 415 0.72 -7.12 10.94
N HIS A 416 0.12 -6.18 10.20
CA HIS A 416 -1.33 -6.04 10.10
C HIS A 416 -1.93 -6.90 8.99
N THR A 417 -1.24 -7.06 7.87
CA THR A 417 -1.81 -7.65 6.66
C THR A 417 -0.78 -8.50 5.91
N PRO A 418 -0.47 -9.72 6.40
CA PRO A 418 0.51 -10.56 5.75
C PRO A 418 0.24 -10.79 4.27
N PHE A 419 1.30 -10.76 3.45
CA PHE A 419 1.33 -10.86 2.00
C PHE A 419 0.58 -9.76 1.25
N TYR A 420 0.35 -8.60 1.88
CA TYR A 420 -0.37 -7.50 1.24
C TYR A 420 0.44 -6.80 0.15
N CYS A 421 1.75 -6.61 0.34
CA CYS A 421 2.53 -5.67 -0.47
C CYS A 421 2.47 -5.94 -1.99
N TYR A 422 2.39 -7.20 -2.43
CA TYR A 422 2.34 -7.50 -3.87
C TYR A 422 1.08 -6.93 -4.55
N ALA A 423 0.00 -6.70 -3.79
CA ALA A 423 -1.23 -6.14 -4.34
C ALA A 423 -1.01 -4.74 -4.92
N TYR A 424 -0.14 -3.93 -4.31
CA TYR A 424 0.29 -2.64 -4.86
C TYR A 424 0.99 -2.81 -6.21
N SER A 425 1.97 -3.72 -6.31
CA SER A 425 2.69 -3.97 -7.56
C SER A 425 1.76 -4.46 -8.65
N PHE A 426 0.85 -5.38 -8.31
CA PHE A 426 -0.16 -5.91 -9.22
C PHE A 426 -1.06 -4.78 -9.75
N ALA A 427 -1.65 -4.00 -8.84
CA ALA A 427 -2.59 -2.94 -9.20
C ALA A 427 -1.90 -1.87 -10.05
N GLN A 428 -0.68 -1.46 -9.68
CA GLN A 428 0.10 -0.48 -10.44
C GLN A 428 0.42 -0.99 -11.86
N LEU A 429 0.89 -2.23 -12.02
CA LEU A 429 1.20 -2.79 -13.34
C LEU A 429 -0.06 -2.96 -14.19
N PHE A 430 -1.17 -3.38 -13.58
CA PHE A 430 -2.46 -3.48 -14.26
C PHE A 430 -2.91 -2.13 -14.82
N VAL A 431 -2.82 -1.05 -14.02
CA VAL A 431 -3.16 0.30 -14.46
C VAL A 431 -2.23 0.80 -15.56
N LEU A 432 -0.91 0.59 -15.42
CA LEU A 432 0.04 1.00 -16.45
C LEU A 432 -0.27 0.32 -17.79
N ALA A 433 -0.70 -0.95 -17.76
CA ALA A 433 -1.15 -1.65 -18.96
C ALA A 433 -2.44 -1.05 -19.55
N LEU A 434 -3.44 -0.73 -18.71
CA LEU A 434 -4.68 -0.07 -19.15
C LEU A 434 -4.42 1.33 -19.71
N PHE A 435 -3.59 2.12 -19.05
CA PHE A 435 -3.24 3.46 -19.50
C PHE A 435 -2.46 3.43 -20.81
N SER A 436 -1.57 2.44 -20.98
CA SER A 436 -0.88 2.21 -22.26
C SER A 436 -1.87 1.90 -23.39
N LYS A 437 -2.89 1.06 -23.14
CA LYS A 437 -3.96 0.80 -24.11
C LYS A 437 -4.72 2.08 -24.47
N TYR A 438 -5.12 2.86 -23.48
CA TYR A 438 -5.78 4.15 -23.65
C TYR A 438 -4.94 5.10 -24.53
N LYS A 439 -3.64 5.23 -24.25
CA LYS A 439 -2.73 6.08 -25.04
C LYS A 439 -2.56 5.64 -26.49
N ASN A 440 -2.65 4.34 -26.74
CA ASN A 440 -2.50 3.77 -28.08
C ASN A 440 -3.83 3.69 -28.85
N ASN A 441 -4.95 4.16 -28.28
CA ASN A 441 -6.30 3.96 -28.82
C ASN A 441 -6.62 2.48 -29.11
N THR A 442 -6.02 1.57 -28.35
CA THR A 442 -6.26 0.14 -28.48
C THR A 442 -7.41 -0.26 -27.56
N PRO A 443 -8.45 -0.95 -28.05
CA PRO A 443 -9.56 -1.40 -27.20
C PRO A 443 -9.15 -2.33 -26.06
#